data_AF-A0AAV9PDY9-F1
#
_entry.id   AF-A0AAV9PDY9-F1
#
_cell.length_a   1.000
_cell.length_b   1.000
_cell.length_c   1.000
_cell.angle_alpha   90.00
_cell.angle_beta   90.00
_cell.angle_gamma   90.00
#
_symmetry.space_group_name_H-M   'P 1'
#
loop_
_entity.id
_entity.type
_entity.pdbx_description
1 polymer ?
#
loop_
_entity_poly.entity_id
_entity_poly.type
_entity_poly.pdbx_seq_one_letter_code
_entity_poly.pdbx_strand_id
1 'polypeptide(L)'
;MAVAFLSSVVSNGRAGMDMLEENKSTHVVAPGLNWLIATLYDAEAFGYPNTKAEEVGYKTELDAAIAGLREMHRRGIVVLPGGDYGFAWTPHGTYARDLEHFVKLLGFTPHEALIAATRGVAKLMMRSHELGQVQPGYFADCILINGNPLEDITVLQDHDKLDVICINGRVHKAGRKEYMPPPVSGQDVNRHVIVPDLPHELPEVKRPMQKQY
;
A
#
# COMPACT_ATOMS: atom_id res chain seq x y z
N MET A 1 -16.99 5.98 -2.92
CA MET A 1 -15.72 6.14 -3.64
C MET A 1 -15.48 4.86 -4.41
N ALA A 2 -15.15 4.96 -5.70
CA ALA A 2 -14.96 3.80 -6.56
C ALA A 2 -13.48 3.69 -6.96
N VAL A 3 -13.01 2.44 -7.08
CA VAL A 3 -11.66 2.09 -7.56
C VAL A 3 -11.79 1.70 -9.04
N ALA A 4 -11.02 2.35 -9.91
CA ALA A 4 -10.96 2.00 -11.32
C ALA A 4 -9.68 1.18 -11.62
N PHE A 5 -9.84 0.08 -12.36
CA PHE A 5 -8.72 -0.72 -12.86
C PHE A 5 -8.10 -0.06 -14.09
N LEU A 6 -6.78 -0.09 -14.21
CA LEU A 6 -6.04 0.66 -15.22
C LEU A 6 -6.36 0.22 -16.66
N SER A 7 -6.61 -1.07 -16.88
CA SER A 7 -6.89 -1.63 -18.21
C SER A 7 -8.14 -1.04 -18.87
N SER A 8 -9.18 -0.68 -18.09
CA SER A 8 -10.41 -0.07 -18.60
C SER A 8 -10.28 1.43 -18.92
N VAL A 9 -9.27 2.09 -18.34
CA VAL A 9 -9.02 3.52 -18.58
C VAL A 9 -8.18 3.72 -19.83
N VAL A 10 -7.16 2.87 -20.02
CA VAL A 10 -6.27 2.93 -21.20
C VAL A 10 -7.05 2.62 -22.49
N SER A 11 -8.02 1.70 -22.46
CA SER A 11 -8.82 1.33 -23.64
C SER A 11 -9.71 2.44 -24.18
N ASN A 12 -10.11 3.40 -23.35
CA ASN A 12 -10.99 4.53 -23.73
C ASN A 12 -10.20 5.81 -24.09
N GLY A 13 -8.87 5.76 -24.06
CA GLY A 13 -7.98 6.86 -24.44
C GLY A 13 -8.28 8.17 -23.70
N ARG A 14 -8.32 9.28 -24.44
CA ARG A 14 -8.49 10.64 -23.90
C ARG A 14 -9.82 10.83 -23.16
N ALA A 15 -10.91 10.26 -23.68
CA ALA A 15 -12.24 10.40 -23.08
C ALA A 15 -12.30 9.78 -21.68
N GLY A 16 -11.70 8.60 -21.48
CA GLY A 16 -11.61 7.98 -20.16
C GLY A 16 -10.81 8.82 -19.15
N MET A 17 -9.73 9.44 -19.61
CA MET A 17 -8.92 10.35 -18.80
C MET A 17 -9.69 11.62 -18.40
N ASP A 18 -10.40 12.23 -19.36
CA ASP A 18 -11.19 13.43 -19.13
C ASP A 18 -12.30 13.14 -18.09
N MET A 19 -12.97 11.97 -18.20
CA MET A 19 -13.96 11.54 -17.21
C MET A 19 -13.38 11.32 -15.80
N LEU A 20 -12.17 10.73 -15.69
CA LEU A 20 -11.50 10.57 -14.41
C LEU A 20 -11.08 11.93 -13.81
N GLU A 21 -10.65 12.86 -14.65
CA GLU A 21 -10.27 14.20 -14.21
C GLU A 21 -11.49 14.98 -13.68
N GLU A 22 -12.63 14.89 -14.36
CA GLU A 22 -13.90 15.47 -13.90
C GLU A 22 -14.36 14.87 -12.55
N ASN A 23 -14.07 13.58 -12.33
CA ASN A 23 -14.53 12.82 -11.16
C ASN A 23 -13.45 12.50 -10.12
N LYS A 24 -12.30 13.20 -10.18
CA LYS A 24 -11.12 12.93 -9.33
C LYS A 24 -11.34 13.11 -7.82
N SER A 25 -12.44 13.74 -7.42
CA SER A 25 -12.83 13.87 -6.01
C SER A 25 -13.52 12.62 -5.45
N THR A 26 -14.09 11.77 -6.31
CA THR A 26 -14.92 10.61 -5.94
C THR A 26 -14.35 9.28 -6.44
N HIS A 27 -13.41 9.33 -7.39
CA HIS A 27 -12.75 8.17 -7.99
C HIS A 27 -11.26 8.17 -7.72
N VAL A 28 -10.72 6.98 -7.51
CA VAL A 28 -9.30 6.74 -7.28
C VAL A 28 -8.82 5.67 -8.24
N VAL A 29 -7.61 5.84 -8.76
CA VAL A 29 -6.91 4.85 -9.58
C VAL A 29 -5.87 4.16 -8.70
N ALA A 30 -5.94 2.82 -8.62
CA ALA A 30 -4.95 2.00 -7.93
C ALA A 30 -4.34 1.02 -8.96
N PRO A 31 -3.12 1.27 -9.45
CA PRO A 31 -2.56 0.45 -10.51
C PRO A 31 -1.84 -0.78 -9.94
N GLY A 32 -2.13 -1.96 -10.49
CA GLY A 32 -1.33 -3.18 -10.32
C GLY A 32 0.01 -3.11 -11.06
N LEU A 33 0.73 -2.00 -10.93
CA LEU A 33 1.93 -1.72 -11.74
C LEU A 33 3.09 -2.65 -11.38
N ASN A 34 3.27 -2.96 -10.09
CA ASN A 34 4.32 -3.86 -9.65
C ASN A 34 4.12 -5.29 -10.18
N TRP A 35 2.88 -5.76 -10.35
CA TRP A 35 2.60 -7.04 -11.01
C TRP A 35 3.15 -7.11 -12.44
N LEU A 36 2.91 -6.09 -13.26
CA LEU A 36 3.43 -6.03 -14.63
C LEU A 36 4.97 -6.05 -14.64
N ILE A 37 5.59 -5.24 -13.78
CA ILE A 37 7.05 -5.15 -13.66
C ILE A 37 7.64 -6.48 -13.19
N ALA A 38 7.12 -7.05 -12.10
CA ALA A 38 7.65 -8.28 -11.53
C ALA A 38 7.42 -9.49 -12.46
N THR A 39 6.31 -9.51 -13.21
CA THR A 39 6.07 -10.55 -14.23
C THR A 39 7.06 -10.48 -15.38
N LEU A 40 7.51 -9.28 -15.76
CA LEU A 40 8.48 -9.09 -16.84
C LEU A 40 9.94 -9.34 -16.43
N TYR A 41 10.29 -9.12 -15.17
CA TYR A 41 11.70 -9.08 -14.75
C TYR A 41 12.08 -10.03 -13.61
N ASP A 42 11.13 -10.50 -12.80
CA ASP A 42 11.41 -11.32 -11.60
C ASP A 42 10.83 -12.75 -11.71
N ALA A 43 9.79 -12.95 -12.52
CA ALA A 43 9.06 -14.21 -12.60
C ALA A 43 9.86 -15.37 -13.22
N GLU A 44 10.94 -15.08 -13.95
CA GLU A 44 11.83 -16.11 -14.53
C GLU A 44 12.42 -17.04 -13.46
N ALA A 45 12.78 -16.49 -12.30
CA ALA A 45 13.28 -17.27 -11.16
C ALA A 45 12.24 -18.29 -10.62
N PHE A 46 10.96 -18.11 -10.97
CA PHE A 46 9.84 -18.95 -10.58
C PHE A 46 9.31 -19.82 -11.74
N GLY A 47 10.05 -19.89 -12.84
CA GLY A 47 9.71 -20.74 -13.99
C GLY A 47 8.76 -20.08 -15.00
N TYR A 48 8.56 -18.76 -14.95
CA TYR A 48 7.83 -18.01 -15.97
C TYR A 48 8.80 -17.17 -16.80
N PRO A 49 9.20 -17.62 -18.01
CA PRO A 49 10.23 -16.94 -18.79
C PRO A 49 9.83 -15.52 -19.20
N ASN A 50 10.78 -14.58 -19.16
CA ASN A 50 10.53 -13.19 -19.56
C ASN A 50 10.06 -13.07 -21.02
N THR A 51 10.58 -13.93 -21.91
CA THR A 51 10.11 -14.02 -23.30
C THR A 51 8.63 -14.39 -23.40
N LYS A 52 8.13 -15.21 -22.47
CA LYS A 52 6.71 -15.54 -22.41
C LYS A 52 5.88 -14.34 -21.95
N ALA A 53 6.37 -13.59 -20.96
CA ALA A 53 5.75 -12.36 -20.49
C ALA A 53 5.60 -11.33 -21.62
N GLU A 54 6.63 -11.18 -22.45
CA GLU A 54 6.61 -10.32 -23.64
C GLU A 54 5.65 -10.82 -24.72
N GLU A 55 5.67 -12.13 -25.01
CA GLU A 55 4.79 -12.76 -26.01
C GLU A 55 3.30 -12.53 -25.70
N VAL A 56 2.92 -12.59 -24.41
CA VAL A 56 1.53 -12.36 -23.99
C VAL A 56 1.17 -10.87 -23.86
N GLY A 57 2.11 -9.96 -24.12
CA GLY A 57 1.87 -8.53 -24.25
C GLY A 57 2.09 -7.69 -22.98
N TYR A 58 2.64 -8.25 -21.89
CA TYR A 58 2.83 -7.50 -20.64
C TYR A 58 3.77 -6.31 -20.80
N LYS A 59 4.73 -6.38 -21.73
CA LYS A 59 5.63 -5.25 -22.03
C LYS A 59 4.86 -4.06 -22.60
N THR A 60 3.99 -4.30 -23.58
CA THR A 60 3.13 -3.28 -24.17
C THR A 60 2.14 -2.72 -23.14
N GLU A 61 1.58 -3.58 -22.30
CA GLU A 61 0.68 -3.15 -21.22
C GLU A 61 1.42 -2.28 -20.19
N LEU A 62 2.63 -2.64 -19.78
CA LEU A 62 3.45 -1.84 -18.87
C LEU A 62 3.78 -0.47 -19.45
N ASP A 63 4.20 -0.39 -20.72
CA ASP A 63 4.54 0.87 -21.36
C ASP A 63 3.32 1.80 -21.47
N ALA A 64 2.15 1.24 -21.81
CA ALA A 64 0.89 1.98 -21.83
C ALA A 64 0.44 2.43 -20.42
N ALA A 65 0.60 1.55 -19.42
CA ALA A 65 0.30 1.84 -18.02
C ALA A 65 1.14 3.01 -17.50
N ILE A 66 2.46 2.99 -17.72
CA ILE A 66 3.36 4.07 -17.32
C ILE A 66 2.95 5.38 -17.99
N ALA A 67 2.71 5.38 -19.30
CA ALA A 67 2.31 6.58 -20.03
C ALA A 67 0.99 7.16 -19.50
N GLY A 68 -0.02 6.31 -19.28
CA GLY A 68 -1.32 6.71 -18.76
C GLY A 68 -1.24 7.25 -17.33
N LEU A 69 -0.55 6.56 -16.44
CA LEU A 69 -0.42 6.95 -15.03
C LEU A 69 0.38 8.24 -14.84
N ARG A 70 1.43 8.46 -15.63
CA ARG A 70 2.18 9.74 -15.65
C ARG A 70 1.28 10.91 -16.02
N GLU A 71 0.44 10.72 -17.04
CA GLU A 71 -0.47 11.76 -17.49
C GLU A 71 -1.62 11.99 -16.48
N MET A 72 -2.12 10.93 -15.83
CA MET A 72 -3.08 11.06 -14.72
C MET A 72 -2.49 11.89 -13.57
N HIS A 73 -1.24 11.59 -13.18
CA HIS A 73 -0.53 12.37 -12.17
C HIS A 73 -0.42 13.84 -12.59
N ARG A 74 -0.01 14.12 -13.84
CA ARG A 74 0.11 15.49 -14.38
C ARG A 74 -1.23 16.27 -14.34
N ARG A 75 -2.36 15.58 -14.48
CA ARG A 75 -3.72 16.16 -14.41
C ARG A 75 -4.29 16.26 -12.99
N GLY A 76 -3.54 15.78 -11.99
CA GLY A 76 -3.99 15.74 -10.60
C GLY A 76 -5.10 14.72 -10.34
N ILE A 77 -5.24 13.70 -11.19
CA ILE A 77 -6.09 12.54 -10.91
C ILE A 77 -5.46 11.77 -9.74
N VAL A 78 -6.29 11.30 -8.80
CA VAL A 78 -5.81 10.59 -7.61
C VAL A 78 -5.35 9.19 -7.99
N VAL A 79 -4.03 8.98 -7.98
CA VAL A 79 -3.38 7.69 -8.17
C VAL A 79 -2.74 7.26 -6.85
N LEU A 80 -3.11 6.07 -6.35
CA LEU A 80 -2.61 5.51 -5.09
C LEU A 80 -1.89 4.17 -5.34
N PRO A 81 -0.90 3.77 -4.52
CA PRO A 81 -0.22 2.47 -4.68
C PRO A 81 -1.18 1.29 -4.49
N GLY A 82 -0.86 0.14 -5.10
CA GLY A 82 -1.76 -1.00 -5.25
C GLY A 82 -1.21 -2.12 -6.13
N GLY A 83 0.08 -2.43 -6.01
CA GLY A 83 0.87 -3.26 -6.92
C GLY A 83 0.55 -4.75 -7.04
N ASP A 84 -0.60 -5.21 -6.54
CA ASP A 84 -1.10 -6.58 -6.61
C ASP A 84 -0.12 -7.65 -6.07
N TYR A 85 -0.08 -7.72 -4.73
CA TYR A 85 0.82 -8.59 -3.96
C TYR A 85 0.09 -9.83 -3.45
N GLY A 86 0.85 -10.91 -3.25
CA GLY A 86 0.34 -12.21 -2.79
C GLY A 86 0.74 -13.39 -3.70
N PHE A 87 1.50 -13.13 -4.77
CA PHE A 87 1.98 -14.13 -5.71
C PHE A 87 3.46 -14.47 -5.49
N ALA A 88 3.96 -15.49 -6.17
CA ALA A 88 5.32 -16.00 -5.98
C ALA A 88 6.42 -14.93 -6.17
N TRP A 89 6.30 -14.10 -7.22
CA TRP A 89 7.24 -13.00 -7.51
C TRP A 89 6.75 -11.61 -7.04
N THR A 90 5.59 -11.54 -6.38
CA THR A 90 5.11 -10.32 -5.69
C THR A 90 4.71 -10.65 -4.24
N PRO A 91 5.64 -11.16 -3.41
CA PRO A 91 5.31 -11.61 -2.06
C PRO A 91 4.79 -10.47 -1.16
N HIS A 92 3.97 -10.83 -0.18
CA HIS A 92 3.57 -9.87 0.85
C HIS A 92 4.79 -9.37 1.62
N GLY A 93 4.79 -8.08 1.98
CA GLY A 93 5.88 -7.43 2.72
C GLY A 93 6.84 -6.61 1.87
N THR A 94 6.71 -6.64 0.53
CA THR A 94 7.54 -5.83 -0.40
C THR A 94 6.80 -4.62 -0.97
N TYR A 95 5.74 -4.15 -0.30
CA TYR A 95 4.83 -3.09 -0.78
C TYR A 95 5.52 -1.76 -1.08
N ALA A 96 6.61 -1.44 -0.39
CA ALA A 96 7.35 -0.20 -0.57
C ALA A 96 7.96 -0.06 -1.98
N ARG A 97 8.04 -1.16 -2.75
CA ARG A 97 8.46 -1.14 -4.16
C ARG A 97 7.54 -0.29 -5.04
N ASP A 98 6.24 -0.20 -4.71
CA ASP A 98 5.31 0.70 -5.41
C ASP A 98 5.78 2.15 -5.36
N LEU A 99 6.35 2.59 -4.22
CA LEU A 99 6.76 3.99 -4.06
C LEU A 99 7.97 4.33 -4.93
N GLU A 100 8.88 3.39 -5.11
CA GLU A 100 9.97 3.52 -6.07
C GLU A 100 9.44 3.64 -7.50
N HIS A 101 8.47 2.81 -7.88
CA HIS A 101 7.84 2.89 -9.21
C HIS A 101 7.15 4.24 -9.42
N PHE A 102 6.44 4.75 -8.41
CA PHE A 102 5.78 6.06 -8.47
C PHE A 102 6.80 7.18 -8.73
N VAL A 103 7.92 7.16 -8.02
CA VAL A 103 8.98 8.18 -8.18
C VAL A 103 9.71 8.03 -9.51
N LYS A 104 10.20 6.83 -9.82
CA LYS A 104 11.06 6.60 -11.00
C LYS A 104 10.29 6.60 -12.32
N LEU A 105 9.07 6.07 -12.33
CA LEU A 105 8.31 5.83 -13.56
C LEU A 105 7.15 6.83 -13.73
N LEU A 106 6.45 7.18 -12.65
CA LEU A 106 5.23 7.98 -12.73
C LEU A 106 5.44 9.49 -12.54
N GLY A 107 6.65 9.89 -12.14
CA GLY A 107 7.03 11.29 -11.97
C GLY A 107 6.52 11.94 -10.68
N PHE A 108 6.17 11.13 -9.67
CA PHE A 108 5.90 11.62 -8.33
C PHE A 108 7.20 12.07 -7.65
N THR A 109 7.12 13.10 -6.81
CA THR A 109 8.15 13.35 -5.80
C THR A 109 8.07 12.28 -4.69
N PRO A 110 9.16 12.01 -3.95
CA PRO A 110 9.11 11.11 -2.80
C PRO A 110 8.05 11.51 -1.77
N HIS A 111 7.86 12.81 -1.54
CA HIS A 111 6.83 13.33 -0.66
C HIS A 111 5.42 12.99 -1.14
N GLU A 112 5.12 13.19 -2.44
CA GLU A 112 3.81 12.82 -3.01
C GLU A 112 3.55 11.31 -2.91
N ALA A 113 4.57 10.48 -3.15
CA ALA A 113 4.45 9.03 -3.01
C ALA A 113 4.14 8.61 -1.56
N LEU A 114 4.80 9.23 -0.56
CA LEU A 114 4.49 9.00 0.86
C LEU A 114 3.07 9.41 1.21
N ILE A 115 2.60 10.56 0.73
CA ILE A 115 1.23 11.03 0.95
C ILE A 115 0.21 10.08 0.30
N ALA A 116 0.48 9.59 -0.91
CA ALA A 116 -0.36 8.61 -1.59
C ALA A 116 -0.49 7.33 -0.76
N ALA A 117 0.63 6.79 -0.26
CA ALA A 117 0.67 5.56 0.53
C ALA A 117 0.08 5.65 1.93
N THR A 118 -0.05 6.86 2.49
CA THR A 118 -0.49 7.08 3.87
C THR A 118 -1.86 7.75 3.90
N ARG A 119 -1.90 9.08 3.90
CA ARG A 119 -3.14 9.88 3.93
C ARG A 119 -4.07 9.55 2.77
N GLY A 120 -3.52 9.28 1.58
CA GLY A 120 -4.27 8.87 0.39
C GLY A 120 -5.05 7.58 0.62
N VAL A 121 -4.37 6.52 1.07
CA VAL A 121 -5.00 5.24 1.39
C VAL A 121 -5.95 5.35 2.59
N ALA A 122 -5.63 6.15 3.62
CA ALA A 122 -6.56 6.39 4.73
C ALA A 122 -7.87 7.03 4.25
N LYS A 123 -7.79 7.97 3.30
CA LYS A 123 -8.97 8.51 2.62
C LYS A 123 -9.68 7.42 1.82
N LEU A 124 -8.95 6.59 1.06
CA LEU A 124 -9.49 5.45 0.31
C LEU A 124 -10.33 4.50 1.20
N MET A 125 -9.85 4.27 2.41
CA MET A 125 -10.51 3.39 3.39
C MET A 125 -11.65 4.07 4.16
N MET A 126 -12.00 5.32 3.84
CA MET A 126 -12.98 6.14 4.58
C MET A 126 -12.60 6.40 6.05
N ARG A 127 -11.30 6.37 6.36
CA ARG A 127 -10.75 6.52 7.72
C ARG A 127 -9.78 7.70 7.84
N SER A 128 -9.93 8.72 6.99
CA SER A 128 -9.06 9.90 6.98
C SER A 128 -9.09 10.73 8.27
N HIS A 129 -10.04 10.47 9.17
CA HIS A 129 -10.16 11.16 10.47
C HIS A 129 -9.28 10.53 11.57
N GLU A 130 -8.69 9.36 11.32
CA GLU A 130 -7.97 8.59 12.34
C GLU A 130 -6.73 7.85 11.81
N LEU A 131 -6.50 7.76 10.49
CA LEU A 131 -5.36 7.08 9.88
C LEU A 131 -4.53 7.95 8.93
N GLY A 132 -3.30 7.50 8.68
CA GLY A 132 -2.44 8.00 7.59
C GLY A 132 -1.72 9.31 7.85
N GLN A 133 -1.79 9.85 9.08
CA GLN A 133 -1.14 11.09 9.49
C GLN A 133 -0.65 11.00 10.93
N VAL A 134 0.48 11.64 11.23
CA VAL A 134 1.00 11.78 12.61
C VAL A 134 0.40 13.04 13.23
N GLN A 135 -0.76 12.91 13.88
CA GLN A 135 -1.49 14.00 14.50
C GLN A 135 -2.21 13.54 15.78
N PRO A 136 -2.46 14.42 16.76
CA PRO A 136 -3.29 14.09 17.93
C PRO A 136 -4.67 13.56 17.51
N GLY A 137 -5.12 12.49 18.16
CA GLY A 137 -6.40 11.84 17.88
C GLY A 137 -6.38 10.77 16.78
N TYR A 138 -5.24 10.57 16.11
CA TYR A 138 -5.04 9.50 15.12
C TYR A 138 -4.44 8.25 15.79
N PHE A 139 -4.57 7.10 15.14
CA PHE A 139 -3.86 5.90 15.58
C PHE A 139 -2.35 6.14 15.57
N ALA A 140 -1.68 5.66 16.61
CA ALA A 140 -0.23 5.68 16.71
C ALA A 140 0.39 4.56 15.85
N ASP A 141 0.17 4.67 14.54
CA ASP A 141 0.77 3.84 13.49
C ASP A 141 1.92 4.62 12.88
N CYS A 142 3.15 4.23 13.18
CA CYS A 142 4.33 4.94 12.69
C CYS A 142 5.53 4.01 12.53
N ILE A 143 6.46 4.43 11.68
CA ILE A 143 7.71 3.73 11.42
C ILE A 143 8.84 4.72 11.66
N LEU A 144 9.82 4.34 12.50
CA LEU A 144 11.09 5.04 12.61
C LEU A 144 12.06 4.45 11.59
N ILE A 145 12.63 5.31 10.75
CA ILE A 145 13.44 4.90 9.61
C ILE A 145 14.86 5.45 9.78
N ASN A 146 15.87 4.60 9.61
CA ASN A 146 17.28 4.96 9.56
C ASN A 146 17.65 5.41 8.15
N GLY A 147 17.29 6.65 7.83
CA GLY A 147 17.54 7.29 6.54
C GLY A 147 16.46 8.31 6.22
N ASN A 148 16.60 8.99 5.08
CA ASN A 148 15.64 10.01 4.66
C ASN A 148 14.86 9.54 3.41
N PRO A 149 13.58 9.13 3.55
CA PRO A 149 12.77 8.70 2.39
C PRO A 149 12.45 9.85 1.42
N LEU A 150 12.69 11.11 1.80
CA LEU A 150 12.55 12.25 0.90
C LEU A 150 13.76 12.42 -0.04
N GLU A 151 14.91 11.86 0.32
CA GLU A 151 16.12 11.85 -0.50
C GLU A 151 16.25 10.53 -1.27
N ASP A 152 15.94 9.41 -0.61
CA ASP A 152 15.96 8.08 -1.21
C ASP A 152 14.77 7.25 -0.73
N ILE A 153 13.74 7.16 -1.59
CA ILE A 153 12.51 6.43 -1.28
C ILE A 153 12.75 4.91 -1.11
N THR A 154 13.83 4.37 -1.66
CA THR A 154 14.13 2.93 -1.59
C THR A 154 14.55 2.48 -0.18
N VAL A 155 14.88 3.41 0.71
CA VAL A 155 15.14 3.15 2.14
C VAL A 155 13.99 2.38 2.81
N LEU A 156 12.75 2.55 2.33
CA LEU A 156 11.56 1.89 2.86
C LEU A 156 11.47 0.40 2.47
N GLN A 157 12.25 -0.04 1.48
CA GLN A 157 12.32 -1.44 1.07
C GLN A 157 13.35 -2.23 1.90
N ASP A 158 14.30 -1.54 2.51
CA ASP A 158 15.32 -2.14 3.37
C ASP A 158 14.78 -2.32 4.79
N HIS A 159 14.41 -3.54 5.14
CA HIS A 159 13.84 -3.86 6.45
C HIS A 159 14.83 -3.59 7.58
N ASP A 160 16.14 -3.66 7.36
CA ASP A 160 17.15 -3.35 8.38
C ASP A 160 17.23 -1.86 8.72
N LYS A 161 16.66 -0.99 7.86
CA LYS A 161 16.52 0.44 8.11
C LYS A 161 15.20 0.83 8.75
N LEU A 162 14.26 -0.10 8.92
CA LEU A 162 13.02 0.14 9.66
C LEU A 162 13.26 -0.18 11.14
N ASP A 163 13.82 0.79 11.87
CA ASP A 163 14.30 0.60 13.24
C ASP A 163 13.15 0.34 14.22
N VAL A 164 12.04 1.06 14.11
CA VAL A 164 10.86 0.85 14.98
C VAL A 164 9.61 0.79 14.13
N ILE A 165 8.75 -0.19 14.39
CA ILE A 165 7.41 -0.27 13.79
C ILE A 165 6.41 -0.25 14.94
N CYS A 166 5.54 0.75 14.94
CA CYS A 166 4.47 0.91 15.91
C CYS A 166 3.12 0.75 15.21
N ILE A 167 2.22 -0.05 15.79
CA ILE A 167 0.84 -0.23 15.31
C ILE A 167 -0.08 -0.09 16.51
N ASN A 168 -1.08 0.78 16.41
CA ASN A 168 -2.03 1.11 17.47
C ASN A 168 -1.34 1.49 18.80
N GLY A 169 -0.20 2.17 18.73
CA GLY A 169 0.59 2.57 19.91
C GLY A 169 1.40 1.44 20.54
N ARG A 170 1.46 0.26 19.93
CA ARG A 170 2.27 -0.88 20.38
C ARG A 170 3.49 -1.03 19.48
N VAL A 171 4.64 -1.27 20.07
CA VAL A 171 5.86 -1.56 19.33
C VAL A 171 5.83 -3.01 18.86
N HIS A 172 5.85 -3.22 17.53
CA HIS A 172 5.90 -4.53 16.86
C HIS A 172 7.32 -4.91 16.44
N LYS A 173 8.19 -3.92 16.27
CA LYS A 173 9.61 -4.11 16.01
C LYS A 173 10.41 -3.05 16.77
N ALA A 174 11.46 -3.47 17.46
CA ALA A 174 12.36 -2.59 18.21
C ALA A 174 13.83 -2.94 17.89
N GLY A 175 14.40 -2.29 16.88
CA GLY A 175 15.78 -2.52 16.44
C GLY A 175 15.91 -3.52 15.29
N ARG A 176 17.12 -3.61 14.73
CA ARG A 176 17.38 -4.30 13.44
C ARG A 176 17.08 -5.79 13.44
N LYS A 177 17.07 -6.46 14.61
CA LYS A 177 16.93 -7.93 14.74
C LYS A 177 15.69 -8.40 15.50
N GLU A 178 14.90 -7.50 16.08
CA GLU A 178 13.83 -7.88 17.01
C GLU A 178 12.46 -7.68 16.37
N TYR A 179 11.98 -8.71 15.67
CA TYR A 179 10.56 -8.87 15.40
C TYR A 179 9.89 -9.45 16.64
N MET A 180 8.96 -8.72 17.25
CA MET A 180 8.11 -9.26 18.30
C MET A 180 6.85 -9.84 17.63
N PRO A 181 6.68 -11.17 17.56
CA PRO A 181 5.47 -11.72 16.98
C PRO A 181 4.26 -11.27 17.82
N PRO A 182 3.13 -10.91 17.18
CA PRO A 182 1.89 -10.71 17.93
C PRO A 182 1.54 -12.01 18.68
N PRO A 183 0.94 -11.93 19.87
CA PRO A 183 0.43 -13.13 20.54
C PRO A 183 -0.51 -13.88 19.59
N VAL A 184 -0.32 -15.20 19.50
CA VAL A 184 -1.13 -16.06 18.63
C VAL A 184 -2.47 -16.27 19.32
N SER A 185 -3.55 -15.87 18.63
CA SER A 185 -4.93 -16.14 19.02
C SER A 185 -5.09 -17.60 19.49
N GLY A 186 -5.32 -17.81 20.79
CA GLY A 186 -5.59 -19.12 21.38
C GLY A 186 -4.40 -19.89 21.96
N GLN A 187 -3.18 -19.33 21.94
CA GLN A 187 -2.02 -19.92 22.63
C GLN A 187 -1.69 -19.24 23.97
N ASP A 188 -2.40 -18.16 24.28
CA ASP A 188 -2.23 -17.42 25.52
C ASP A 188 -2.98 -18.17 26.64
N VAL A 189 -2.29 -18.63 27.67
CA VAL A 189 -2.88 -19.11 28.94
C VAL A 189 -3.52 -17.96 29.75
N ASN A 190 -4.11 -16.98 29.07
CA ASN A 190 -4.63 -15.73 29.62
C ASN A 190 -3.63 -14.99 30.54
N ARG A 191 -2.32 -15.23 30.36
CA ARG A 191 -1.27 -14.43 30.99
C ARG A 191 -0.81 -13.39 30.00
N HIS A 192 -1.44 -12.23 30.07
CA HIS A 192 -0.97 -11.05 29.36
C HIS A 192 0.31 -10.55 30.06
N VAL A 193 1.47 -10.77 29.45
CA VAL A 193 2.78 -10.37 30.02
C VAL A 193 2.88 -8.85 30.23
N ILE A 194 2.00 -8.06 29.60
CA ILE A 194 2.12 -6.59 29.50
C ILE A 194 0.80 -5.86 29.88
N VAL A 195 -0.28 -6.56 30.22
CA VAL A 195 -1.54 -5.94 30.68
C VAL A 195 -1.82 -6.43 32.10
N PRO A 196 -1.91 -5.55 33.13
CA PRO A 196 -2.50 -5.94 34.40
C PRO A 196 -3.93 -6.41 34.14
N ASP A 197 -4.37 -7.48 34.81
CA ASP A 197 -5.69 -8.07 34.61
C ASP A 197 -6.77 -6.97 34.50
N LEU A 198 -7.39 -6.89 33.32
CA LEU A 198 -8.60 -6.09 33.14
C LEU A 198 -9.61 -6.60 34.17
N PRO A 199 -10.34 -5.71 34.88
CA PRO A 199 -11.39 -6.16 35.78
C PRO A 199 -12.34 -7.09 35.02
N HIS A 200 -12.76 -8.18 35.67
CA HIS A 200 -13.44 -9.35 35.08
C HIS A 200 -14.74 -9.06 34.30
N GLU A 201 -15.16 -7.80 34.21
CA GLU A 201 -16.33 -7.36 33.46
C GLU A 201 -15.90 -6.38 32.37
N LEU A 202 -15.74 -6.91 31.16
CA LEU A 202 -15.70 -6.09 29.95
C LEU A 202 -17.05 -5.36 29.80
N PRO A 203 -17.07 -4.11 29.29
CA PRO A 203 -18.33 -3.42 29.01
C PRO A 203 -19.19 -4.24 28.05
N GLU A 204 -20.49 -4.32 28.34
CA GLU A 204 -21.45 -5.11 27.57
C GLU A 204 -21.45 -4.71 26.08
N VAL A 205 -21.16 -5.67 25.20
CA VAL A 205 -21.22 -5.48 23.75
C VAL A 205 -22.68 -5.34 23.34
N LYS A 206 -23.12 -4.11 23.01
CA LYS A 206 -24.44 -3.87 22.43
C LYS A 206 -24.55 -4.56 21.07
N ARG A 207 -25.21 -5.72 21.03
CA ARG A 207 -25.57 -6.47 19.82
C ARG A 207 -26.82 -5.87 19.19
N PRO A 208 -26.69 -4.85 18.34
CA PRO A 208 -27.40 -4.93 17.05
C PRO A 208 -26.64 -4.17 15.95
N MET A 209 -26.02 -4.88 15.00
CA MET A 209 -25.86 -4.42 13.59
C MET A 209 -25.16 -5.42 12.65
N GLN A 210 -25.11 -6.72 12.97
CA GLN A 210 -24.88 -7.72 11.92
C GLN A 210 -26.17 -7.92 11.12
N LYS A 211 -26.36 -7.11 10.08
CA LYS A 211 -27.21 -7.52 8.95
C LYS A 211 -26.40 -8.55 8.16
N GLN A 212 -26.94 -9.76 8.06
CA GLN A 212 -26.50 -10.75 7.06
C GLN A 212 -26.77 -10.13 5.68
N TYR A 213 -25.72 -10.06 4.86
CA TYR A 213 -25.84 -9.87 3.42
C TYR A 213 -26.16 -11.22 2.78
#